data_AF-A0A6L9G6K2-F1
#
_entry.id   AF-A0A6L9G6K2-F1
#
_cell.length_a   1.000
_cell.length_b   1.000
_cell.length_c   1.000
_cell.angle_alpha   90.00
_cell.angle_beta   90.00
_cell.angle_gamma   90.00
#
_symmetry.space_group_name_H-M   'P 1'
#
loop_
_entity.id
_entity.type
_entity.pdbx_description
1 polymer ?
#
loop_
_entity_poly.entity_id
_entity_poly.type
_entity_poly.pdbx_seq_one_letter_code
_entity_poly.pdbx_strand_id
1 'polypeptide(L)'
;MSTIGVTREEIREYVHQYNLQPYGTRTEWLQQQPFSRATFYRWNKMAFEGDLDRNLVPRDHGSMNTSPSQRSAFEKARAKEQAAHEAELKALRERVRQLEGTNEALGKAIGLLHKLNEQEPATSMTEGRKNSSPRKTN
;
A
#
# COMPACT_ATOMS: atom_id res chain seq x y z
N MET A 1 -17.23 -16.20 5.24
CA MET A 1 -18.03 -15.73 6.38
C MET A 1 -17.09 -15.10 7.38
N SER A 2 -17.05 -13.76 7.37
CA SER A 2 -16.35 -12.96 8.37
C SER A 2 -16.97 -13.27 9.73
N THR A 3 -16.17 -13.76 10.66
CA THR A 3 -16.51 -13.86 12.07
C THR A 3 -16.74 -12.44 12.58
N ILE A 4 -18.00 -12.04 12.68
CA ILE A 4 -18.44 -10.71 13.10
C ILE A 4 -17.82 -10.44 14.47
N GLY A 5 -16.86 -9.51 14.52
CA GLY A 5 -16.31 -8.96 15.77
C GLY A 5 -14.83 -9.17 16.05
N VAL A 6 -14.10 -10.04 15.33
CA VAL A 6 -12.65 -10.23 15.55
C VAL A 6 -11.86 -9.68 14.37
N THR A 7 -11.01 -8.70 14.64
CA THR A 7 -10.11 -8.04 13.68
C THR A 7 -8.97 -8.97 13.25
N ARG A 8 -8.29 -8.65 12.15
CA ARG A 8 -7.19 -9.47 11.63
C ARG A 8 -6.00 -9.45 12.58
N GLU A 9 -5.77 -8.30 13.19
CA GLU A 9 -4.75 -8.04 14.19
C GLU A 9 -5.00 -8.91 15.43
N GLU A 10 -6.25 -8.97 15.91
CA GLU A 10 -6.62 -9.86 17.01
C GLU A 10 -6.43 -11.34 16.64
N ILE A 11 -6.80 -11.75 15.42
CA ILE A 11 -6.56 -13.13 14.97
C ILE A 11 -5.06 -13.46 15.01
N ARG A 12 -4.20 -12.54 14.55
CA ARG A 12 -2.73 -12.73 14.61
C ARG A 12 -2.25 -12.86 16.05
N GLU A 13 -2.76 -12.00 16.94
CA GLU A 13 -2.43 -12.03 18.36
C GLU A 13 -2.85 -13.34 19.01
N TYR A 14 -4.06 -13.84 18.77
CA TYR A 14 -4.50 -15.14 19.27
C TYR A 14 -3.65 -16.29 18.76
N VAL A 15 -3.25 -16.26 17.48
CA VAL A 15 -2.33 -17.27 16.92
C VAL A 15 -0.96 -17.19 17.59
N HIS A 16 -0.44 -16.00 17.85
CA HIS A 16 0.82 -15.81 18.58
C HIS A 16 0.72 -16.37 20.00
N GLN A 17 -0.31 -15.98 20.76
CA GLN A 17 -0.51 -16.42 22.14
C GLN A 17 -0.65 -17.95 22.26
N TYR A 18 -1.33 -18.58 21.30
CA TYR A 18 -1.43 -20.04 21.22
C TYR A 18 -0.08 -20.72 21.03
N ASN A 19 0.81 -20.16 20.20
CA ASN A 19 2.13 -20.73 19.97
C ASN A 19 3.09 -20.53 21.15
N LEU A 20 2.86 -19.51 22.00
CA LEU A 20 3.59 -19.30 23.25
C LEU A 20 3.16 -20.24 24.38
N GLN A 21 2.01 -20.90 24.27
CA GLN A 21 1.52 -21.79 25.33
C GLN A 21 2.50 -22.94 25.59
N PRO A 22 2.79 -23.24 26.87
CA PRO A 22 3.54 -24.43 27.27
C PRO A 22 2.96 -25.72 26.70
N TYR A 23 3.80 -26.77 26.66
CA TYR A 23 3.35 -28.08 26.21
C TYR A 23 2.20 -28.59 27.12
N GLY A 24 1.14 -29.10 26.51
CA GLY A 24 -0.04 -29.61 27.21
C GLY A 24 -1.14 -28.58 27.51
N THR A 25 -0.84 -27.28 27.57
CA THR A 25 -1.83 -26.25 28.00
C THR A 25 -2.65 -25.66 26.84
N ARG A 26 -2.26 -25.92 25.59
CA ARG A 26 -2.90 -25.39 24.38
C ARG A 26 -4.40 -25.68 24.29
N THR A 27 -4.80 -26.88 24.71
CA THR A 27 -6.18 -27.36 24.65
C THR A 27 -7.08 -26.62 25.63
N GLU A 28 -6.56 -26.31 26.82
CA GLU A 28 -7.22 -25.55 27.88
C GLU A 28 -7.28 -24.07 27.53
N TRP A 29 -6.17 -23.50 27.04
CA TRP A 29 -6.13 -22.12 26.55
C TRP A 29 -7.21 -21.87 25.49
N LEU A 30 -7.38 -22.80 24.54
CA LEU A 30 -8.42 -22.73 23.52
C LEU A 30 -9.85 -22.80 24.07
N GLN A 31 -10.09 -23.45 25.22
CA GLN A 31 -11.41 -23.51 25.84
C GLN A 31 -11.80 -22.19 26.52
N GLN A 32 -10.81 -21.40 26.92
CA GLN A 32 -11.01 -20.10 27.57
C GLN A 32 -11.29 -18.97 26.57
N GLN A 33 -11.13 -19.22 25.27
CA GLN A 33 -11.30 -18.19 24.24
C GLN A 33 -12.76 -18.02 23.82
N PRO A 34 -13.16 -16.83 23.34
CA PRO A 34 -14.52 -16.55 22.90
C PRO A 34 -14.87 -17.20 21.54
N PHE A 35 -13.98 -18.00 20.96
CA PHE A 35 -14.14 -18.62 19.64
C PHE A 35 -13.99 -20.14 19.69
N SER A 36 -14.63 -20.82 18.74
CA SER A 36 -14.55 -22.28 18.66
C SER A 36 -13.14 -22.76 18.24
N ARG A 37 -12.76 -23.96 18.67
CA ARG A 37 -11.53 -24.62 18.23
C ARG A 37 -11.44 -24.73 16.70
N ALA A 38 -12.55 -25.06 16.03
CA ALA A 38 -12.59 -25.16 14.57
C ALA A 38 -12.32 -23.81 13.88
N THR A 39 -12.87 -22.73 14.43
CA THR A 39 -12.60 -21.37 13.99
C THR A 39 -11.11 -21.04 14.12
N PHE A 40 -10.51 -21.35 15.27
CA PHE A 40 -9.09 -21.11 15.51
C PHE A 40 -8.19 -21.91 14.58
N TYR A 41 -8.44 -23.20 14.36
CA TYR A 41 -7.62 -23.99 13.44
C TYR A 41 -7.66 -23.45 12.01
N ARG A 42 -8.82 -22.94 11.58
CA ARG A 42 -8.95 -22.26 10.29
C ARG A 42 -8.14 -20.95 10.26
N TRP A 43 -8.17 -20.16 11.32
CA TRP A 43 -7.33 -18.97 11.45
C TRP A 43 -5.84 -19.30 11.45
N ASN A 44 -5.44 -20.34 12.18
CA ASN A 44 -4.07 -20.83 12.23
C ASN A 44 -3.58 -21.23 10.83
N LYS A 45 -4.42 -21.97 10.07
CA LYS A 45 -4.13 -22.32 8.67
C LYS A 45 -4.00 -21.08 7.77
N MET A 46 -4.90 -20.12 7.89
CA MET A 46 -4.82 -18.85 7.13
C MET A 46 -3.60 -18.01 7.53
N ALA A 47 -3.18 -18.06 8.79
CA ALA A 47 -2.06 -17.29 9.30
C ALA A 47 -0.71 -17.83 8.82
N PHE A 48 -0.56 -19.16 8.66
CA PHE A 48 0.71 -19.82 8.31
C PHE A 48 0.80 -20.35 6.88
N GLU A 49 -0.29 -20.85 6.32
CA GLU A 49 -0.28 -21.52 5.02
C GLU A 49 -1.00 -20.70 3.93
N GLY A 50 -1.84 -19.74 4.33
CA GLY A 50 -2.66 -18.93 3.44
C GLY A 50 -2.39 -17.44 3.51
N ASP A 51 -3.42 -16.66 3.23
CA ASP A 51 -3.40 -15.20 3.32
C ASP A 51 -4.55 -14.74 4.23
N LEU A 52 -4.20 -14.36 5.46
CA LEU A 52 -5.15 -13.85 6.44
C LEU A 52 -5.73 -12.49 6.04
N ASP A 53 -4.98 -11.66 5.30
CA ASP A 53 -5.44 -10.35 4.86
C ASP A 53 -6.51 -10.49 3.75
N ARG A 54 -6.34 -11.48 2.88
CA ARG A 54 -7.29 -11.80 1.81
C ARG A 54 -8.32 -12.86 2.16
N ASN A 55 -8.33 -13.36 3.41
CA ASN A 55 -9.19 -14.47 3.86
C ASN A 55 -9.05 -15.75 2.98
N LEU A 56 -7.86 -15.99 2.43
CA LEU A 56 -7.59 -17.15 1.59
C LEU A 56 -7.15 -18.32 2.46
N VAL A 57 -8.02 -19.34 2.54
CA VAL A 57 -7.69 -20.63 3.15
C VAL A 57 -7.08 -21.51 2.06
N PRO A 58 -5.88 -22.08 2.26
CA PRO A 58 -5.29 -23.03 1.32
C PRO A 58 -6.22 -24.22 1.12
N ARG A 59 -6.45 -24.56 -0.15
CA ARG A 59 -7.16 -25.79 -0.50
C ARG A 59 -6.36 -26.97 0.05
N ASP A 60 -7.03 -27.97 0.61
CA ASP A 60 -6.33 -29.07 1.25
C ASP A 60 -5.65 -29.94 0.18
N HIS A 61 -4.33 -29.81 0.07
CA HIS A 61 -3.48 -30.74 -0.69
C HIS A 61 -2.59 -31.44 0.34
N GLY A 62 -3.08 -32.55 0.91
CA GLY A 62 -2.35 -33.51 1.76
C GLY A 62 -1.31 -32.88 2.70
N SER A 63 -1.71 -32.59 3.95
CA SER A 63 -0.90 -31.86 4.92
C SER A 63 0.54 -32.39 5.08
N MET A 64 1.52 -31.50 4.93
CA MET A 64 2.80 -31.64 5.62
C MET A 64 2.71 -30.74 6.87
N ASN A 65 2.67 -31.33 8.06
CA ASN A 65 2.62 -30.57 9.32
C ASN A 65 3.81 -29.59 9.37
N THR A 66 3.53 -28.30 9.23
CA THR A 66 4.57 -27.26 9.31
C THR A 66 5.15 -27.23 10.73
N SER A 67 6.45 -27.43 10.84
CA SER A 67 7.15 -27.47 12.13
C SER A 67 7.19 -26.08 12.80
N PRO A 68 7.37 -25.99 14.12
CA PRO A 68 7.50 -24.70 14.83
C PRO A 68 8.60 -23.79 14.27
N SER A 69 9.69 -24.39 13.76
CA SER A 69 10.78 -23.67 13.09
C SER A 69 10.31 -23.00 11.78
N GLN A 70 9.52 -23.71 10.97
CA GLN A 70 8.95 -23.18 9.74
C GLN A 70 7.95 -22.05 10.01
N ARG A 71 7.20 -22.15 11.11
CA ARG A 71 6.27 -21.10 11.57
C ARG A 71 7.01 -19.82 11.97
N SER A 72 8.08 -19.93 12.75
CA SER A 72 8.92 -18.78 13.13
C SER A 72 9.63 -18.13 11.92
N ALA A 73 10.08 -18.93 10.96
CA ALA A 73 10.68 -18.41 9.73
C ALA A 73 9.65 -17.63 8.89
N PHE A 74 8.41 -18.11 8.83
CA PHE A 74 7.32 -17.43 8.13
C PHE A 74 6.95 -16.09 8.78
N GLU A 75 6.87 -16.04 10.11
CA GLU A 75 6.64 -14.79 10.86
C GLU A 75 7.73 -13.74 10.59
N LYS A 76 9.01 -14.15 10.61
CA LYS A 76 10.15 -13.26 10.30
C LYS A 76 10.12 -12.76 8.86
N ALA A 77 9.77 -13.62 7.91
CA ALA A 77 9.66 -13.25 6.50
C ALA A 77 8.54 -12.21 6.30
N ARG A 78 7.38 -12.42 6.94
CA ARG A 78 6.26 -11.48 6.83
C ARG A 78 6.54 -10.14 7.53
N ALA A 79 7.19 -10.14 8.70
CA ALA A 79 7.58 -8.89 9.37
C ALA A 79 8.53 -8.06 8.50
N LYS A 80 9.44 -8.73 7.78
CA LYS A 80 10.34 -8.08 6.82
C LYS A 80 9.58 -7.51 5.62
N GLU A 81 8.61 -8.25 5.08
CA GLU A 81 7.76 -7.79 3.97
C GLU A 81 6.92 -6.58 4.36
N GLN A 82 6.31 -6.58 5.55
CA GLN A 82 5.56 -5.43 6.07
C GLN A 82 6.45 -4.20 6.26
N ALA A 83 7.63 -4.37 6.85
CA ALA A 83 8.58 -3.27 7.02
C ALA A 83 9.05 -2.70 5.67
N ALA A 84 9.25 -3.55 4.65
CA ALA A 84 9.59 -3.11 3.30
C ALA A 84 8.45 -2.31 2.67
N HIS A 85 7.21 -2.81 2.75
CA HIS A 85 6.04 -2.09 2.22
C HIS A 85 5.77 -0.76 2.92
N GLU A 86 5.95 -0.68 4.24
CA GLU A 86 5.83 0.58 4.98
C GLU A 86 6.90 1.59 4.52
N ALA A 87 8.13 1.14 4.29
CA ALA A 87 9.19 1.98 3.76
C ALA A 87 8.87 2.48 2.33
N GLU A 88 8.35 1.60 1.46
CA GLU A 88 7.90 1.96 0.11
C GLU A 88 6.77 3.00 0.14
N LEU A 89 5.75 2.80 0.99
CA LEU A 89 4.64 3.74 1.14
C LEU A 89 5.11 5.11 1.64
N LYS A 90 6.06 5.12 2.58
CA LYS A 90 6.66 6.37 3.08
C LYS A 90 7.43 7.10 1.97
N ALA A 91 8.23 6.38 1.20
CA ALA A 91 8.97 6.96 0.08
C ALA A 91 8.04 7.51 -1.00
N LEU A 92 6.96 6.78 -1.32
CA LEU A 92 5.98 7.20 -2.31
C LEU A 92 5.22 8.47 -1.86
N ARG A 93 4.80 8.53 -0.60
CA ARG A 93 4.14 9.72 -0.02
C ARG A 93 5.04 10.96 -0.06
N GLU A 94 6.31 10.78 0.28
CA GLU A 94 7.27 11.89 0.20
C GLU A 94 7.46 12.36 -1.24
N ARG A 95 7.50 11.44 -2.21
CA ARG A 95 7.60 11.79 -3.62
C ARG A 95 6.36 12.54 -4.12
N VAL A 96 5.17 12.12 -3.72
CA VAL A 96 3.91 12.82 -4.04
C VAL A 96 3.95 14.25 -3.50
N ARG A 97 4.34 14.42 -2.23
CA ARG A 97 4.46 15.75 -1.60
C ARG A 97 5.43 16.67 -2.34
N GLN A 98 6.58 16.13 -2.77
CA GLN A 98 7.54 16.89 -3.57
C GLN A 98 6.94 17.34 -4.91
N LEU A 99 6.27 16.43 -5.63
CA LEU A 99 5.65 16.73 -6.91
C LEU A 99 4.53 17.78 -6.77
N GLU A 100 3.69 17.66 -5.76
CA GLU A 100 2.66 18.65 -5.44
C GLU A 100 3.26 20.03 -5.17
N GLY A 101 4.33 20.09 -4.36
CA GLY A 101 5.05 21.35 -4.09
C GLY A 101 5.67 21.97 -5.36
N THR A 102 6.23 21.15 -6.26
CA THR A 102 6.75 21.66 -7.54
C THR A 102 5.64 22.19 -8.45
N ASN A 103 4.51 21.50 -8.52
CA ASN A 103 3.37 21.94 -9.32
C ASN A 103 2.77 23.24 -8.78
N GLU A 104 2.69 23.39 -7.45
CA GLU A 104 2.23 24.63 -6.83
C GLU A 104 3.16 25.81 -7.16
N ALA A 105 4.49 25.61 -7.08
CA ALA A 105 5.47 26.62 -7.43
C ALA A 105 5.40 27.01 -8.92
N LEU A 106 5.28 26.03 -9.81
CA LEU A 106 5.10 26.26 -11.24
C LEU A 106 3.80 27.01 -11.53
N GLY A 107 2.69 26.63 -10.89
CA GLY A 107 1.41 27.33 -11.02
C GLY A 107 1.50 28.80 -10.59
N LYS A 108 2.20 29.09 -9.49
CA LYS A 108 2.46 30.47 -9.04
C LYS A 108 3.31 31.24 -10.04
N ALA A 109 4.37 30.64 -10.58
CA ALA A 109 5.25 31.28 -11.56
C ALA A 109 4.50 31.60 -12.87
N ILE A 110 3.70 30.66 -13.37
CA ILE A 110 2.84 30.88 -14.55
C ILE A 110 1.85 32.01 -14.27
N GLY A 111 1.22 32.02 -13.09
CA GLY A 111 0.30 33.09 -12.70
C GLY A 111 0.97 34.47 -12.64
N LEU A 112 2.22 34.55 -12.16
CA LEU A 112 2.99 35.80 -12.17
C LEU A 112 3.35 36.24 -13.60
N LEU A 113 3.81 35.32 -14.45
CA LEU A 113 4.08 35.60 -15.85
C LEU A 113 2.83 36.09 -16.59
N HIS A 114 1.67 35.48 -16.33
CA HIS A 114 0.42 35.89 -16.94
C HIS A 114 0.05 37.33 -16.55
N LYS A 115 0.15 37.67 -15.26
CA LYS A 115 -0.09 39.04 -14.78
C LYS A 115 0.87 40.06 -15.38
N LEU A 116 2.15 39.71 -15.54
CA LEU A 116 3.14 40.57 -16.20
C LEU A 116 2.80 40.77 -17.68
N ASN A 117 2.34 39.72 -18.36
CA ASN A 117 1.97 39.77 -19.77
C ASN A 117 0.64 40.53 -20.01
N GLU A 118 -0.29 40.51 -19.05
CA GLU A 118 -1.53 41.32 -19.07
C GLU A 118 -1.29 42.81 -18.79
N GLN A 119 -0.15 43.17 -18.18
CA GLN A 119 0.23 44.55 -17.90
C GLN A 119 1.03 45.22 -19.02
N GLU A 120 1.29 44.53 -20.14
CA GLU A 120 1.80 45.22 -21.33
C GLU A 120 0.72 46.19 -21.86
N PRO A 121 1.00 47.49 -21.97
CA PRO A 121 0.10 48.40 -22.66
C PRO A 121 -0.01 47.92 -24.10
N ALA A 122 -1.24 47.88 -24.63
CA ALA A 122 -1.51 47.56 -26.03
C ALA A 122 -0.53 48.34 -26.91
N THR A 123 0.49 47.66 -27.43
CA THR A 123 1.40 48.25 -28.39
C THR A 123 0.57 48.48 -29.63
N SER A 124 0.34 49.76 -29.89
CA SER A 124 -0.33 50.26 -31.07
C SER A 124 0.20 49.56 -32.31
N MET A 125 -0.73 49.05 -33.11
CA MET A 125 -0.57 48.75 -34.52
C MET A 125 0.47 49.69 -35.15
N THR A 126 1.62 49.16 -35.57
CA THR A 126 2.46 49.87 -36.53
C THR A 126 2.77 48.89 -37.65
N GLU A 127 2.12 49.18 -38.77
CA GLU A 127 2.31 48.62 -40.08
C GLU A 127 3.79 48.49 -40.46
N GLY A 128 4.11 47.49 -41.30
CA GLY A 128 5.28 47.60 -42.16
C GLY A 128 6.14 46.35 -42.26
N ARG A 129 5.59 45.21 -42.69
CA ARG A 129 6.41 44.20 -43.37
C ARG A 129 5.96 44.04 -44.81
N LYS A 130 6.49 44.89 -45.68
CA LYS A 130 6.42 44.70 -47.14
C LYS A 130 7.13 43.38 -47.47
N ASN A 131 6.35 42.37 -47.80
CA ASN A 131 6.77 41.14 -48.44
C ASN A 131 7.07 41.43 -49.91
N SER A 132 8.35 41.63 -50.26
CA SER A 132 8.78 41.57 -51.66
C SER A 132 8.77 40.11 -52.11
N SER A 133 7.83 39.77 -52.98
CA SER A 133 7.77 38.49 -53.67
C SER A 133 8.63 38.59 -54.94
N PRO A 134 9.53 37.64 -55.25
CA PRO A 134 10.25 37.69 -56.51
C PRO A 134 9.31 37.31 -57.66
N ARG A 135 9.41 38.09 -58.73
CA ARG A 135 8.64 38.02 -59.97
C ARG A 135 8.93 36.71 -60.71
N LYS A 136 7.88 35.97 -61.04
CA LYS A 136 7.93 34.80 -61.93
C LYS A 136 7.96 35.29 -63.38
N THR A 137 8.88 34.79 -64.20
CA THR A 137 8.84 34.93 -65.66
C THR A 137 9.03 33.56 -66.30
N ASN A 138 8.09 33.21 -67.18
CA ASN A 138 8.14 32.08 -68.12
C ASN A 138 9.31 32.24 -69.10
#